data_AF-N8VKL4-F1
#
_entry.id   AF-N8VKL4-F1
#
_cell.length_a   1.000
_cell.length_b   1.000
_cell.length_c   1.000
_cell.angle_alpha   90.00
_cell.angle_beta   90.00
_cell.angle_gamma   90.00
#
_symmetry.space_group_name_H-M   'P 1'
#
loop_
_entity.id
_entity.type
_entity.pdbx_description
1 polymer ?
#
loop_
_entity_poly.entity_id
_entity_poly.type
_entity_poly.pdbx_seq_one_letter_code
_entity_poly.pdbx_strand_id
1 'polypeptide(L)'
;MQPRTLQMYFSSRLQEKWALYKLGTFDKYLPEQERSDLILQTNQSIPEEFEEIMVQYAQDQRERKKQEILMIQEKERLTREKQQKQLLEEERLLAKAKQEQERQELVEAELKKAHQIHFERLAKEKAEIEMREKSRVFYEGQILKALNEVEEAEIEYLNKFSKKIDQLEIDEKNLIEELHDIERTYKNHEDNIDARNKRISIAEADLADMQDLARKLQRPEENHTIESLRAFTTAESAVVEQKTYIKNIKSSLLTFETDQKYFQESMARIREQLSKTRATLTELKEPLEIISTFRSKIEARKMELLGAEGLIDTPYEPHHDEEIPMLVEKLKSQLSTQVPSYMS
;
A
#
# COMPACT_ATOMS: atom_id res chain seq x y z
N MET A 1 46.36 -61.71 19.99
CA MET A 1 47.03 -62.99 19.66
C MET A 1 48.32 -63.08 20.47
N GLN A 2 48.27 -63.67 21.67
CA GLN A 2 49.42 -63.87 22.56
C GLN A 2 50.21 -65.14 22.15
N PRO A 3 51.54 -65.19 22.32
CA PRO A 3 52.34 -66.32 21.85
C PRO A 3 52.21 -67.54 22.77
N ARG A 4 52.05 -68.70 22.13
CA ARG A 4 51.97 -70.05 22.69
C ARG A 4 53.21 -70.37 23.52
N THR A 5 53.04 -70.61 24.82
CA THR A 5 54.04 -71.25 25.68
C THR A 5 54.15 -72.74 25.32
N LEU A 6 55.38 -73.19 25.04
CA LEU A 6 55.75 -74.59 24.82
C LEU A 6 55.30 -75.47 26.02
N GLN A 7 54.31 -76.33 25.83
CA GLN A 7 54.00 -77.43 26.75
C GLN A 7 54.97 -78.59 26.47
N MET A 8 56.00 -78.74 27.31
CA MET A 8 56.80 -79.96 27.34
C MET A 8 56.06 -81.02 28.16
N TYR A 9 55.42 -81.96 27.48
CA TYR A 9 54.74 -83.11 28.09
C TYR A 9 55.78 -84.11 28.61
N PHE A 10 56.29 -83.88 29.82
CA PHE A 10 56.93 -84.94 30.58
C PHE A 10 55.85 -85.89 31.09
N SER A 11 56.01 -87.20 30.91
CA SER A 11 55.06 -88.19 31.44
C SER A 11 54.93 -87.99 32.96
N SER A 12 53.71 -88.09 33.51
CA SER A 12 53.46 -87.74 34.92
C SER A 12 54.38 -88.51 35.89
N ARG A 13 54.77 -89.73 35.51
CA ARG A 13 55.69 -90.60 36.25
C ARG A 13 57.12 -90.06 36.29
N LEU A 14 57.58 -89.31 35.29
CA LEU A 14 58.90 -88.68 35.27
C LEU A 14 58.91 -87.36 36.07
N GLN A 15 57.82 -86.60 36.03
CA GLN A 15 57.64 -85.41 36.86
C GLN A 15 57.54 -85.75 38.36
N GLU A 16 56.82 -86.82 38.72
CA GLU A 16 56.80 -87.35 40.09
C GLU A 16 58.19 -87.80 40.54
N LYS A 17 58.92 -88.55 39.69
CA LYS A 17 60.29 -88.99 40.02
C LYS A 17 61.27 -87.81 40.18
N TRP A 18 61.14 -86.77 39.36
CA TRP A 18 61.96 -85.57 39.45
C TRP A 18 61.61 -84.70 40.67
N ALA A 19 60.33 -84.61 41.01
CA ALA A 19 59.87 -83.95 42.23
C ALA A 19 60.36 -84.68 43.49
N LEU A 20 60.31 -86.01 43.51
CA LEU A 20 60.80 -86.85 44.61
C LEU A 20 62.33 -86.80 44.75
N TYR A 21 63.07 -86.68 43.63
CA TYR A 21 64.51 -86.42 43.64
C TYR A 21 64.86 -85.03 44.20
N LYS A 22 64.14 -83.97 43.77
CA LYS A 22 64.32 -82.60 44.31
C LYS A 22 63.97 -82.47 45.80
N LEU A 23 63.07 -83.30 46.32
CA LEU A 23 62.59 -83.26 47.71
C LEU A 23 63.40 -84.13 48.68
N GLY A 24 64.45 -84.83 48.23
CA GLY A 24 65.39 -85.56 49.09
C GLY A 24 64.81 -86.79 49.79
N THR A 25 63.61 -87.24 49.41
CA THR A 25 62.90 -88.39 50.02
C THR A 25 62.95 -89.66 49.17
N PHE A 26 63.86 -89.72 48.20
CA PHE A 26 63.92 -90.77 47.18
C PHE A 26 64.18 -92.18 47.77
N ASP A 27 64.99 -92.29 48.83
CA ASP A 27 65.38 -93.58 49.42
C ASP A 27 64.30 -94.29 50.25
N LYS A 28 63.19 -93.62 50.57
CA LYS A 28 62.16 -94.19 51.48
C LYS A 28 61.28 -95.26 50.82
N TYR A 29 61.37 -95.40 49.49
CA TYR A 29 60.51 -96.28 48.69
C TYR A 29 61.29 -97.29 47.83
N LEU A 30 62.61 -97.43 48.03
CA LEU A 30 63.41 -98.48 47.39
C LEU A 30 63.62 -99.71 48.29
N PRO A 31 63.49 -100.95 47.74
CA PRO A 31 63.82 -102.20 48.43
C PRO A 31 65.27 -102.23 48.95
N GLU A 32 65.52 -102.90 50.07
CA GLU A 32 66.80 -102.88 50.82
C GLU A 32 68.06 -103.24 50.00
N GLN A 33 67.93 -103.89 48.84
CA GLN A 33 69.07 -104.24 47.98
C GLN A 33 69.51 -103.13 47.00
N GLU A 34 68.77 -102.03 46.88
CA GLU A 34 69.01 -100.96 45.89
C GLU A 34 69.13 -99.56 46.52
N ARG A 35 69.43 -99.50 47.82
CA ARG A 35 69.74 -98.24 48.51
C ARG A 35 71.17 -97.81 48.20
N SER A 36 71.35 -96.56 47.79
CA SER A 36 72.65 -96.02 47.38
C SER A 36 73.55 -95.73 48.57
N ASP A 37 74.18 -96.78 49.10
CA ASP A 37 75.39 -96.64 49.90
C ASP A 37 76.60 -96.41 48.97
N LEU A 38 77.20 -95.23 49.12
CA LEU A 38 78.65 -95.03 49.12
C LEU A 38 79.44 -95.18 47.81
N ILE A 39 79.31 -94.24 46.87
CA ILE A 39 80.35 -93.98 45.85
C ILE A 39 80.28 -92.47 45.51
N LEU A 40 81.26 -91.58 45.69
CA LEU A 40 82.71 -91.66 45.50
C LEU A 40 83.41 -90.61 46.40
N GLN A 41 84.22 -91.08 47.36
CA GLN A 41 85.41 -90.37 47.80
C GLN A 41 86.58 -90.93 46.99
N THR A 42 87.12 -90.20 46.02
CA THR A 42 88.49 -90.44 45.53
C THR A 42 89.05 -89.17 44.88
N ASN A 43 90.12 -88.67 45.47
CA ASN A 43 91.00 -87.63 44.94
C ASN A 43 91.64 -88.09 43.62
N GLN A 44 91.22 -87.55 42.48
CA GLN A 44 92.01 -87.52 41.24
C GLN A 44 91.73 -86.22 40.47
N SER A 45 92.79 -85.47 40.17
CA SER A 45 92.82 -84.21 39.43
C SER A 45 92.49 -84.41 37.93
N ILE A 46 91.71 -83.48 37.35
CA ILE A 46 91.29 -83.45 35.93
C ILE A 46 92.32 -82.65 35.09
N PRO A 47 92.67 -83.06 33.84
CA PRO A 47 93.71 -82.42 33.00
C PRO A 47 93.37 -81.03 32.40
N GLU A 48 94.40 -80.18 32.19
CA GLU A 48 94.39 -78.76 31.73
C GLU A 48 93.68 -78.47 30.39
N GLU A 49 93.61 -79.42 29.46
CA GLU A 49 93.09 -79.17 28.09
C GLU A 49 91.56 -78.90 28.03
N PHE A 50 90.83 -79.22 29.10
CA PHE A 50 89.37 -78.99 29.17
C PHE A 50 88.98 -77.59 29.70
N GLU A 51 89.87 -76.85 30.37
CA GLU A 51 89.56 -75.49 30.83
C GLU A 51 89.57 -74.47 29.68
N GLU A 52 90.49 -74.58 28.71
CA GLU A 52 90.60 -73.59 27.62
C GLU A 52 89.38 -73.58 26.68
N ILE A 53 88.80 -74.75 26.37
CA ILE A 53 87.64 -74.86 25.47
C ILE A 53 86.38 -74.24 26.09
N MET A 54 86.21 -74.34 27.42
CA MET A 54 85.08 -73.75 28.13
C MET A 54 85.16 -72.21 28.18
N VAL A 55 86.37 -71.63 28.22
CA VAL A 55 86.56 -70.17 28.29
C VAL A 55 86.29 -69.51 26.93
N GLN A 56 86.74 -70.09 25.81
CA GLN A 56 86.51 -69.51 24.47
C GLN A 56 85.03 -69.49 24.08
N TYR A 57 84.27 -70.55 24.34
CA TYR A 57 82.83 -70.58 24.03
C TYR A 57 82.03 -69.54 24.82
N ALA A 58 82.44 -69.24 26.06
CA ALA A 58 81.79 -68.24 26.90
C ALA A 58 82.04 -66.79 26.44
N GLN A 59 83.18 -66.51 25.80
CA GLN A 59 83.52 -65.18 25.28
C GLN A 59 82.74 -64.87 23.98
N ASP A 60 82.70 -65.80 23.04
CA ASP A 60 81.98 -65.64 21.76
C ASP A 60 80.46 -65.43 21.95
N GLN A 61 79.87 -66.10 22.94
CA GLN A 61 78.47 -65.90 23.32
C GLN A 61 78.17 -64.50 23.88
N ARG A 62 79.14 -63.86 24.53
CA ARG A 62 78.96 -62.50 25.09
C ARG A 62 79.02 -61.44 24.02
N GLU A 63 79.87 -61.59 23.01
CA GLU A 63 80.00 -60.60 21.93
C GLU A 63 78.80 -60.58 20.99
N ARG A 64 78.26 -61.76 20.62
CA ARG A 64 77.04 -61.84 19.81
C ARG A 64 75.84 -61.20 20.52
N LYS A 65 75.69 -61.43 21.83
CA LYS A 65 74.64 -60.80 22.64
C LYS A 65 74.77 -59.27 22.68
N LYS A 66 75.99 -58.72 22.73
CA LYS A 66 76.21 -57.26 22.72
C LYS A 66 75.81 -56.62 21.39
N GLN A 67 76.14 -57.22 20.26
CA GLN A 67 75.78 -56.70 18.94
C GLN A 67 74.27 -56.79 18.67
N GLU A 68 73.62 -57.86 19.12
CA GLU A 68 72.18 -58.04 19.01
C GLU A 68 71.42 -56.97 19.82
N ILE A 69 71.89 -56.66 21.04
CA ILE A 69 71.33 -55.58 21.88
C ILE A 69 71.44 -54.21 21.19
N LEU A 70 72.59 -53.89 20.57
CA LEU A 70 72.78 -52.61 19.88
C LEU A 70 71.87 -52.46 18.65
N MET A 71 71.74 -53.52 17.84
CA MET A 71 70.83 -53.53 16.68
C MET A 71 69.36 -53.40 17.10
N ILE A 72 68.97 -54.00 18.23
CA ILE A 72 67.63 -53.85 18.80
C ILE A 72 67.42 -52.40 19.26
N GLN A 73 68.37 -51.81 19.99
CA GLN A 73 68.29 -50.42 20.46
C GLN A 73 68.21 -49.39 19.33
N GLU A 74 68.97 -49.58 18.24
CA GLU A 74 68.94 -48.67 17.09
C GLU A 74 67.63 -48.79 16.29
N LYS A 75 67.12 -50.02 16.11
CA LYS A 75 65.79 -50.25 15.52
C LYS A 75 64.69 -49.64 16.39
N GLU A 76 64.76 -49.79 17.71
CA GLU A 76 63.83 -49.15 18.65
C GLU A 76 63.90 -47.63 18.60
N ARG A 77 65.10 -47.05 18.42
CA ARG A 77 65.25 -45.59 18.28
C ARG A 77 64.62 -45.09 16.99
N LEU A 78 64.86 -45.78 15.87
CA LEU A 78 64.29 -45.44 14.57
C LEU A 78 62.76 -45.62 14.53
N THR A 79 62.21 -46.64 15.20
CA THR A 79 60.75 -46.81 15.29
C THR A 79 60.13 -45.75 16.17
N ARG A 80 60.74 -45.39 17.31
CA ARG A 80 60.28 -44.26 18.15
C ARG A 80 60.33 -42.93 17.42
N GLU A 81 61.38 -42.65 16.65
CA GLU A 81 61.50 -41.41 15.87
C GLU A 81 60.47 -41.35 14.73
N LYS A 82 60.22 -42.47 14.04
CA LYS A 82 59.14 -42.57 13.04
C LYS A 82 57.76 -42.36 13.66
N GLN A 83 57.49 -42.98 14.82
CA GLN A 83 56.25 -42.79 15.57
C GLN A 83 56.07 -41.34 16.02
N GLN A 84 57.12 -40.69 16.53
CA GLN A 84 57.07 -39.27 16.89
C GLN A 84 56.80 -38.36 15.69
N LYS A 85 57.43 -38.64 14.53
CA LYS A 85 57.17 -37.89 13.29
C LYS A 85 55.74 -38.07 12.78
N GLN A 86 55.20 -39.29 12.84
CA GLN A 86 53.81 -39.58 12.48
C GLN A 86 52.83 -38.86 13.42
N LEU A 87 53.04 -38.94 14.73
CA LEU A 87 52.20 -38.24 15.71
C LEU A 87 52.22 -36.72 15.49
N LEU A 88 53.39 -36.13 15.20
CA LEU A 88 53.52 -34.69 14.93
C LEU A 88 52.87 -34.27 13.61
N GLU A 89 52.89 -35.13 12.59
CA GLU A 89 52.22 -34.89 11.31
C GLU A 89 50.69 -35.03 11.44
N GLU A 90 50.22 -36.03 12.18
CA GLU A 90 48.80 -36.20 12.55
C GLU A 90 48.29 -35.03 13.39
N GLU A 91 49.05 -34.56 14.38
CA GLU A 91 48.70 -33.36 15.16
C GLU A 91 48.62 -32.10 14.29
N ARG A 92 49.51 -31.94 13.31
CA ARG A 92 49.48 -30.82 12.36
C ARG A 92 48.28 -30.90 11.42
N LEU A 93 47.94 -32.08 10.93
CA LEU A 93 46.75 -32.29 10.09
C LEU A 93 45.46 -32.07 10.90
N LEU A 94 45.41 -32.55 12.13
CA LEU A 94 44.29 -32.30 13.05
C LEU A 94 44.18 -30.81 13.40
N ALA A 95 45.29 -30.11 13.61
CA ALA A 95 45.28 -28.67 13.87
C ALA A 95 44.80 -27.87 12.65
N LYS A 96 45.23 -28.25 11.42
CA LYS A 96 44.72 -27.64 10.19
C LYS A 96 43.23 -27.93 9.98
N ALA A 97 42.79 -29.17 10.20
CA ALA A 97 41.39 -29.54 10.09
C ALA A 97 40.51 -28.80 11.12
N LYS A 98 40.99 -28.63 12.36
CA LYS A 98 40.31 -27.80 13.37
C LYS A 98 40.22 -26.33 12.96
N GLN A 99 41.31 -25.75 12.46
CA GLN A 99 41.29 -24.37 11.96
C GLN A 99 40.35 -24.19 10.75
N GLU A 100 40.29 -25.18 9.85
CA GLU A 100 39.35 -25.18 8.73
C GLU A 100 37.89 -25.31 9.21
N GLN A 101 37.63 -26.16 10.20
CA GLN A 101 36.32 -26.28 10.84
C GLN A 101 35.89 -24.99 11.54
N GLU A 102 36.76 -24.39 12.36
CA GLU A 102 36.48 -23.12 13.04
C GLU A 102 36.19 -21.99 12.03
N ARG A 103 36.92 -21.96 10.89
CA ARG A 103 36.65 -21.00 9.81
C ARG A 103 35.31 -21.26 9.12
N GLN A 104 34.96 -22.52 8.87
CA GLN A 104 33.67 -22.88 8.28
C GLN A 104 32.51 -22.51 9.21
N GLU A 105 32.64 -22.79 10.51
CA GLU A 105 31.64 -22.43 11.51
C GLU A 105 31.43 -20.91 11.62
N LEU A 106 32.51 -20.12 11.54
CA LEU A 106 32.42 -18.66 11.52
C LEU A 106 31.70 -18.14 10.28
N VAL A 107 32.03 -18.66 9.09
CA VAL A 107 31.36 -18.29 7.83
C VAL A 107 29.88 -18.69 7.86
N GLU A 108 29.56 -19.89 8.35
CA GLU A 108 28.18 -20.32 8.51
C GLU A 108 27.40 -19.45 9.51
N ALA A 109 28.05 -19.02 10.60
CA ALA A 109 27.43 -18.13 11.58
C ALA A 109 27.18 -16.73 11.00
N GLU A 110 28.13 -16.17 10.25
CA GLU A 110 27.97 -14.89 9.53
C GLU A 110 26.86 -14.98 8.49
N LEU A 111 26.82 -16.07 7.73
CA LEU A 111 25.79 -16.34 6.73
C LEU A 111 24.41 -16.49 7.37
N LYS A 112 24.28 -17.19 8.51
CA LYS A 112 23.03 -17.28 9.28
C LYS A 112 22.55 -15.90 9.76
N LYS A 113 23.46 -15.04 10.24
CA LYS A 113 23.13 -13.66 10.62
C LYS A 113 22.67 -12.84 9.41
N ALA A 114 23.38 -12.91 8.29
CA ALA A 114 23.00 -12.24 7.05
C ALA A 114 21.60 -12.67 6.55
N HIS A 115 21.26 -13.96 6.68
CA HIS A 115 19.92 -14.47 6.38
C HIS A 115 18.85 -13.90 7.32
N GLN A 116 19.13 -13.85 8.64
CA GLN A 116 18.21 -13.28 9.63
C GLN A 116 17.91 -11.81 9.31
N ILE A 117 18.93 -10.99 9.08
CA ILE A 117 18.77 -9.56 8.75
C ILE A 117 17.94 -9.37 7.49
N HIS A 118 18.22 -10.13 6.43
CA HIS A 118 17.45 -10.05 5.18
C HIS A 118 15.99 -10.47 5.36
N PHE A 119 15.70 -11.51 6.15
CA PHE A 119 14.31 -11.89 6.45
C PHE A 119 13.60 -10.85 7.32
N GLU A 120 14.31 -10.22 8.26
CA GLU A 120 13.77 -9.12 9.05
C GLU A 120 13.44 -7.91 8.18
N ARG A 121 14.32 -7.52 7.24
CA ARG A 121 14.06 -6.47 6.26
C ARG A 121 12.83 -6.78 5.40
N LEU A 122 12.78 -7.97 4.81
CA LEU A 122 11.60 -8.41 4.03
C LEU A 122 10.31 -8.45 4.86
N ALA A 123 10.40 -8.81 6.14
CA ALA A 123 9.25 -8.82 7.05
C ALA A 123 8.76 -7.39 7.34
N LYS A 124 9.69 -6.44 7.54
CA LYS A 124 9.37 -5.01 7.71
C LYS A 124 8.72 -4.42 6.47
N GLU A 125 9.29 -4.65 5.28
CA GLU A 125 8.72 -4.19 4.00
C GLU A 125 7.30 -4.72 3.81
N LYS A 126 7.08 -6.02 4.05
CA LYS A 126 5.75 -6.64 3.95
C LYS A 126 4.77 -6.07 4.97
N ALA A 127 5.19 -5.90 6.22
CA ALA A 127 4.35 -5.33 7.27
C ALA A 127 3.96 -3.89 6.94
N GLU A 128 4.87 -3.09 6.38
CA GLU A 128 4.58 -1.73 5.96
C GLU A 128 3.58 -1.69 4.80
N ILE A 129 3.75 -2.55 3.78
CA ILE A 129 2.78 -2.70 2.69
C ILE A 129 1.40 -3.07 3.23
N GLU A 130 1.32 -4.06 4.13
CA GLU A 130 0.05 -4.50 4.72
C GLU A 130 -0.62 -3.38 5.55
N MET A 131 0.15 -2.62 6.31
CA MET A 131 -0.37 -1.47 7.08
C MET A 131 -0.89 -0.36 6.17
N ARG A 132 -0.19 -0.09 5.06
CA ARG A 132 -0.65 0.86 4.03
C ARG A 132 -1.95 0.38 3.38
N GLU A 133 -2.04 -0.90 3.00
CA GLU A 133 -3.25 -1.48 2.40
C GLU A 133 -4.44 -1.44 3.36
N LYS A 134 -4.25 -1.79 4.63
CA LYS A 134 -5.30 -1.68 5.66
C LYS A 134 -5.78 -0.24 5.83
N SER A 135 -4.86 0.71 5.85
CA SER A 135 -5.20 2.14 5.97
C SER A 135 -5.98 2.61 4.76
N ARG A 136 -5.57 2.21 3.55
CA ARG A 136 -6.27 2.49 2.30
C ARG A 136 -7.71 1.96 2.32
N VAL A 137 -7.88 0.66 2.58
CA VAL A 137 -9.21 0.02 2.63
C VAL A 137 -10.10 0.69 3.67
N PHE A 138 -9.53 1.09 4.81
CA PHE A 138 -10.27 1.81 5.84
C PHE A 138 -10.77 3.18 5.35
N TYR A 139 -9.91 4.00 4.74
CA TYR A 139 -10.31 5.31 4.21
C TYR A 139 -11.25 5.20 3.00
N GLU A 140 -11.00 4.28 2.07
CA GLU A 140 -11.90 3.99 0.96
C GLU A 140 -13.29 3.56 1.47
N GLY A 141 -13.36 2.70 2.48
CA GLY A 141 -14.60 2.29 3.12
C GLY A 141 -15.35 3.45 3.79
N GLN A 142 -14.64 4.34 4.48
CA GLN A 142 -15.24 5.54 5.07
C GLN A 142 -15.81 6.49 4.00
N ILE A 143 -15.06 6.71 2.92
CA ILE A 143 -15.51 7.55 1.80
C ILE A 143 -16.76 6.95 1.14
N LEU A 144 -16.75 5.66 0.85
CA LEU A 144 -17.90 4.98 0.24
C LEU A 144 -19.13 5.08 1.13
N LYS A 145 -18.96 4.89 2.45
CA LYS A 145 -20.06 5.07 3.39
C LYS A 145 -20.61 6.49 3.37
N ALA A 146 -19.73 7.50 3.41
CA ALA A 146 -20.15 8.90 3.38
C ALA A 146 -20.83 9.29 2.05
N LEU A 147 -20.34 8.77 0.91
CA LEU A 147 -20.98 8.98 -0.39
C LEU A 147 -22.37 8.37 -0.44
N ASN A 148 -22.54 7.15 0.05
CA ASN A 148 -23.84 6.48 0.13
C ASN A 148 -24.81 7.25 1.05
N GLU A 149 -24.36 7.71 2.22
CA GLU A 149 -25.19 8.52 3.14
C GLU A 149 -25.67 9.82 2.46
N VAL A 150 -24.82 10.48 1.65
CA VAL A 150 -25.18 11.67 0.88
C VAL A 150 -26.13 11.34 -0.28
N GLU A 151 -25.91 10.24 -0.99
CA GLU A 151 -26.80 9.75 -2.04
C GLU A 151 -28.20 9.41 -1.50
N GLU A 152 -28.28 8.72 -0.37
CA GLU A 152 -29.55 8.40 0.28
C GLU A 152 -30.30 9.67 0.70
N ALA A 153 -29.61 10.64 1.29
CA ALA A 153 -30.20 11.92 1.66
C ALA A 153 -30.71 12.71 0.44
N GLU A 154 -29.96 12.69 -0.67
CA GLU A 154 -30.38 13.31 -1.94
C GLU A 154 -31.65 12.65 -2.48
N ILE A 155 -31.65 11.32 -2.57
CA ILE A 155 -32.78 10.54 -3.07
C ILE A 155 -34.01 10.77 -2.18
N GLU A 156 -33.86 10.74 -0.86
CA GLU A 156 -34.96 11.00 0.06
C GLU A 156 -35.54 12.41 -0.11
N TYR A 157 -34.67 13.41 -0.26
CA TYR A 157 -35.09 14.79 -0.49
C TYR A 157 -35.81 14.95 -1.82
N LEU A 158 -35.24 14.44 -2.92
CA LEU A 158 -35.83 14.49 -4.25
C LEU A 158 -37.17 13.76 -4.29
N ASN A 159 -37.30 12.60 -3.64
CA ASN A 159 -38.57 11.89 -3.56
C ASN A 159 -39.69 12.71 -2.90
N LYS A 160 -39.35 13.55 -1.91
CA LYS A 160 -40.31 14.41 -1.21
C LYS A 160 -40.65 15.69 -1.99
N PHE A 161 -39.65 16.32 -2.61
CA PHE A 161 -39.79 17.69 -3.12
C PHE A 161 -39.65 17.86 -4.63
N SER A 162 -39.16 16.87 -5.39
CA SER A 162 -38.95 16.97 -6.85
C SER A 162 -40.21 17.43 -7.58
N LYS A 163 -41.36 16.76 -7.35
CA LYS A 163 -42.62 17.16 -7.98
C LYS A 163 -43.05 18.59 -7.65
N LYS A 164 -42.78 19.05 -6.43
CA LYS A 164 -43.11 20.40 -5.99
C LYS A 164 -42.19 21.43 -6.64
N ILE A 165 -40.89 21.12 -6.77
CA ILE A 165 -39.92 21.94 -7.48
C ILE A 165 -40.34 22.06 -8.94
N ASP A 166 -40.63 20.95 -9.61
CA ASP A 166 -41.07 20.94 -11.02
C ASP A 166 -42.35 21.78 -11.21
N GLN A 167 -43.32 21.63 -10.31
CA GLN A 167 -44.55 22.43 -10.36
C GLN A 167 -44.26 23.92 -10.21
N LEU A 168 -43.41 24.31 -9.25
CA LEU A 168 -43.06 25.72 -9.05
C LEU A 168 -42.26 26.30 -10.21
N GLU A 169 -41.43 25.50 -10.89
CA GLU A 169 -40.71 25.93 -12.11
C GLU A 169 -41.67 26.14 -13.29
N ILE A 170 -42.69 25.28 -13.42
CA ILE A 170 -43.76 25.47 -14.40
C ILE A 170 -44.57 26.72 -14.06
N ASP A 171 -44.96 26.89 -12.79
CA ASP A 171 -45.71 28.05 -12.33
C ASP A 171 -44.92 29.36 -12.53
N GLU A 172 -43.60 29.35 -12.29
CA GLU A 172 -42.73 30.49 -12.57
C GLU A 172 -42.75 30.85 -14.07
N LYS A 173 -42.62 29.86 -14.96
CA LYS A 173 -42.66 30.09 -16.41
C LYS A 173 -44.01 30.67 -16.85
N ASN A 174 -45.10 30.09 -16.35
CA ASN A 174 -46.46 30.56 -16.65
C ASN A 174 -46.67 32.00 -16.18
N LEU A 175 -46.21 32.34 -14.97
CA LEU A 175 -46.30 33.71 -14.45
C LEU A 175 -45.44 34.70 -15.26
N ILE A 176 -44.28 34.29 -15.75
CA ILE A 176 -43.43 35.12 -16.64
C ILE A 176 -44.13 35.36 -17.99
N GLU A 177 -44.74 34.33 -18.57
CA GLU A 177 -45.49 34.45 -19.82
C GLU A 177 -46.70 35.38 -19.65
N GLU A 178 -47.48 35.20 -18.57
CA GLU A 178 -48.61 36.06 -18.23
C GLU A 178 -48.19 37.52 -18.02
N LEU A 179 -47.07 37.73 -17.31
CA LEU A 179 -46.48 39.06 -17.12
C LEU A 179 -46.15 39.71 -18.46
N HIS A 180 -45.46 38.99 -19.36
CA HIS A 180 -45.07 39.52 -20.66
C HIS A 180 -46.26 39.85 -21.56
N ASP A 181 -47.31 39.03 -21.53
CA ASP A 181 -48.53 39.30 -22.30
C ASP A 181 -49.26 40.54 -21.78
N ILE A 182 -49.34 40.72 -20.46
CA ILE A 182 -49.92 41.93 -19.85
C ILE A 182 -49.03 43.16 -20.11
N GLU A 183 -47.70 43.04 -20.04
CA GLU A 183 -46.79 44.15 -20.36
C GLU A 183 -46.93 44.58 -21.83
N ARG A 184 -47.16 43.63 -22.74
CA ARG A 184 -47.42 43.91 -24.15
C ARG A 184 -48.74 44.67 -24.33
N THR A 185 -49.82 44.22 -23.70
CA THR A 185 -51.12 44.92 -23.80
C THR A 185 -51.05 46.29 -23.14
N TYR A 186 -50.43 46.40 -21.96
CA TYR A 186 -50.21 47.65 -21.26
C TYR A 186 -49.49 48.69 -22.14
N LYS A 187 -48.38 48.31 -22.78
CA LYS A 187 -47.63 49.19 -23.68
C LYS A 187 -48.48 49.67 -24.86
N ASN A 188 -49.26 48.77 -25.45
CA ASN A 188 -50.20 49.14 -26.52
C ASN A 188 -51.26 50.14 -26.02
N HIS A 189 -51.74 50.00 -24.77
CA HIS A 189 -52.66 50.96 -24.17
C HIS A 189 -52.00 52.32 -23.92
N GLU A 190 -50.75 52.35 -23.44
CA GLU A 190 -49.95 53.56 -23.22
C GLU A 190 -49.76 54.36 -24.53
N ASP A 191 -49.34 53.69 -25.61
CA ASP A 191 -49.20 54.31 -26.94
C ASP A 191 -50.53 54.90 -27.44
N ASN A 192 -51.64 54.20 -27.17
CA ASN A 192 -52.99 54.62 -27.54
C ASN A 192 -53.50 55.83 -26.72
N ILE A 193 -53.13 55.91 -25.44
CA ILE A 193 -53.41 57.05 -24.57
C ILE A 193 -52.66 58.28 -25.08
N ASP A 194 -51.37 58.14 -25.36
CA ASP A 194 -50.54 59.22 -25.91
C ASP A 194 -51.05 59.73 -27.26
N ALA A 195 -51.45 58.82 -28.15
CA ALA A 195 -52.06 59.19 -29.43
C ALA A 195 -53.37 59.97 -29.25
N ARG A 196 -54.22 59.58 -28.29
CA ARG A 196 -55.47 60.30 -27.98
C ARG A 196 -55.22 61.65 -27.34
N ASN A 197 -54.26 61.76 -26.42
CA ASN A 197 -53.87 63.02 -25.80
C ASN A 197 -53.38 64.03 -26.85
N LYS A 198 -52.56 63.58 -27.81
CA LYS A 198 -52.15 64.39 -28.96
C LYS A 198 -53.35 64.85 -29.80
N ARG A 199 -54.30 63.94 -30.11
CA ARG A 199 -55.53 64.28 -30.85
C ARG A 199 -56.41 65.28 -30.10
N ILE A 200 -56.56 65.14 -28.78
CA ILE A 200 -57.30 66.08 -27.93
C ILE A 200 -56.63 67.46 -27.99
N SER A 201 -55.31 67.52 -27.82
CA SER A 201 -54.58 68.79 -27.85
C SER A 201 -54.72 69.53 -29.19
N ILE A 202 -54.63 68.81 -30.31
CA ILE A 202 -54.86 69.39 -31.65
C ILE A 202 -56.32 69.84 -31.77
N ALA A 203 -57.27 68.99 -31.41
CA ALA A 203 -58.69 69.31 -31.51
C ALA A 203 -59.11 70.51 -30.64
N GLU A 204 -58.48 70.68 -29.47
CA GLU A 204 -58.67 71.83 -28.58
C GLU A 204 -58.10 73.13 -29.16
N ALA A 205 -56.96 73.05 -29.86
CA ALA A 205 -56.42 74.19 -30.61
C ALA A 205 -57.36 74.60 -31.77
N ASP A 206 -57.81 73.62 -32.57
CA ASP A 206 -58.77 73.85 -33.65
C ASP A 206 -60.09 74.44 -33.11
N LEU A 207 -60.56 73.95 -31.96
CA LEU A 207 -61.74 74.48 -31.29
C LEU A 207 -61.55 75.95 -30.89
N ALA A 208 -60.38 76.34 -30.40
CA ALA A 208 -60.08 77.72 -30.04
C ALA A 208 -60.11 78.62 -31.28
N ASP A 209 -59.49 78.20 -32.38
CA ASP A 209 -59.48 78.93 -33.65
C ASP A 209 -60.91 79.09 -34.23
N MET A 210 -61.73 78.03 -34.19
CA MET A 210 -63.14 78.09 -34.61
C MET A 210 -63.98 79.01 -33.73
N GLN A 211 -63.75 79.01 -32.41
CA GLN A 211 -64.43 79.93 -31.49
C GLN A 211 -64.03 81.38 -31.77
N ASP A 212 -62.77 81.66 -32.06
CA ASP A 212 -62.31 82.99 -32.40
C ASP A 212 -62.85 83.46 -33.75
N LEU A 213 -62.98 82.57 -34.73
CA LEU A 213 -63.67 82.86 -36.00
C LEU A 213 -65.15 83.19 -35.76
N ALA A 214 -65.87 82.38 -35.00
CA ALA A 214 -67.28 82.63 -34.66
C ALA A 214 -67.46 83.97 -33.92
N ARG A 215 -66.58 84.29 -32.97
CA ARG A 215 -66.58 85.59 -32.26
C ARG A 215 -66.34 86.77 -33.19
N LYS A 216 -65.43 86.64 -34.17
CA LYS A 216 -65.17 87.70 -35.17
C LYS A 216 -66.39 87.94 -36.05
N LEU A 217 -67.07 86.88 -36.46
CA LEU A 217 -68.31 86.93 -37.26
C LEU A 217 -69.52 87.48 -36.47
N GLN A 218 -69.48 87.43 -35.13
CA GLN A 218 -70.51 87.97 -34.25
C GLN A 218 -70.44 89.50 -34.07
N ARG A 219 -69.29 90.14 -34.35
CA ARG A 219 -69.09 91.57 -34.06
C ARG A 219 -69.89 92.48 -35.02
N PRO A 220 -70.32 93.68 -34.58
CA PRO A 220 -71.33 94.49 -35.25
C PRO A 220 -70.80 95.42 -36.36
N GLU A 221 -69.63 95.14 -36.94
CA GLU A 221 -69.07 96.03 -37.96
C GLU A 221 -69.64 95.69 -39.36
N GLU A 222 -70.74 96.38 -39.67
CA GLU A 222 -71.28 96.71 -40.99
C GLU A 222 -71.85 95.61 -41.92
N ASN A 223 -71.77 94.31 -41.58
CA ASN A 223 -72.25 93.26 -42.49
C ASN A 223 -73.33 92.35 -41.89
N HIS A 224 -74.58 92.81 -41.82
CA HIS A 224 -75.76 91.92 -41.70
C HIS A 224 -76.26 91.50 -43.08
N THR A 225 -75.39 90.92 -43.91
CA THR A 225 -75.84 90.26 -45.14
C THR A 225 -76.31 88.85 -44.83
N ILE A 226 -77.14 88.26 -45.70
CA ILE A 226 -77.59 86.88 -45.52
C ILE A 226 -76.38 85.92 -45.53
N GLU A 227 -75.32 86.25 -46.28
CA GLU A 227 -74.09 85.44 -46.31
C GLU A 227 -73.34 85.47 -44.98
N SER A 228 -73.26 86.61 -44.28
CA SER A 228 -72.56 86.68 -42.98
C SER A 228 -73.28 85.91 -41.89
N LEU A 229 -74.62 85.97 -41.85
CA LEU A 229 -75.44 85.18 -40.94
C LEU A 229 -75.34 83.67 -41.21
N ARG A 230 -75.25 83.28 -42.49
CA ARG A 230 -74.97 81.88 -42.86
C ARG A 230 -73.58 81.45 -42.39
N ALA A 231 -72.55 82.26 -42.66
CA ALA A 231 -71.18 81.98 -42.23
C ALA A 231 -71.07 81.84 -40.71
N PHE A 232 -71.75 82.72 -39.95
CA PHE A 232 -71.81 82.64 -38.49
C PHE A 232 -72.48 81.35 -38.02
N THR A 233 -73.67 81.03 -38.54
CA THR A 233 -74.39 79.80 -38.18
C THR A 233 -73.56 78.55 -38.48
N THR A 234 -72.86 78.52 -39.63
CA THR A 234 -71.94 77.44 -40.00
C THR A 234 -70.76 77.34 -39.03
N ALA A 235 -70.15 78.47 -38.65
CA ALA A 235 -69.05 78.49 -37.69
C ALA A 235 -69.50 78.03 -36.29
N GLU A 236 -70.67 78.45 -35.81
CA GLU A 236 -71.22 77.98 -34.53
C GLU A 236 -71.54 76.48 -34.56
N SER A 237 -72.10 75.98 -35.67
CA SER A 237 -72.37 74.56 -35.85
C SER A 237 -71.07 73.74 -35.81
N ALA A 238 -70.03 74.21 -36.50
CA ALA A 238 -68.70 73.60 -36.46
C ALA A 238 -68.10 73.59 -35.04
N VAL A 239 -68.27 74.67 -34.25
CA VAL A 239 -67.84 74.71 -32.84
C VAL A 239 -68.56 73.66 -32.00
N VAL A 240 -69.86 73.45 -32.20
CA VAL A 240 -70.64 72.44 -31.47
C VAL A 240 -70.20 71.02 -31.85
N GLU A 241 -70.03 70.76 -33.15
CA GLU A 241 -69.51 69.49 -33.67
C GLU A 241 -68.12 69.19 -33.09
N GLN A 242 -67.20 70.16 -33.10
CA GLN A 242 -65.86 69.99 -32.54
C GLN A 242 -65.88 69.73 -31.03
N LYS A 243 -66.75 70.42 -30.27
CA LYS A 243 -66.93 70.15 -28.83
C LYS A 243 -67.42 68.72 -28.56
N THR A 244 -68.37 68.25 -29.35
CA THR A 244 -68.88 66.87 -29.22
C THR A 244 -67.82 65.83 -29.61
N TYR A 245 -67.04 66.10 -30.66
CA TYR A 245 -65.88 65.28 -31.03
C TYR A 245 -64.85 65.17 -29.89
N ILE A 246 -64.43 66.30 -29.31
CA ILE A 246 -63.49 66.31 -28.17
C ILE A 246 -64.06 65.54 -26.98
N LYS A 247 -65.36 65.73 -26.67
CA LYS A 247 -66.03 65.01 -25.58
C LYS A 247 -65.96 63.49 -25.79
N ASN A 248 -66.19 63.02 -27.02
CA ASN A 248 -66.14 61.60 -27.35
C ASN A 248 -64.72 61.02 -27.24
N ILE A 249 -63.68 61.79 -27.64
CA ILE A 249 -62.30 61.33 -27.44
C ILE A 249 -61.95 61.30 -25.95
N LYS A 250 -62.35 62.30 -25.16
CA LYS A 250 -62.11 62.34 -23.71
C LYS A 250 -62.81 61.19 -22.98
N SER A 251 -64.04 60.84 -23.37
CA SER A 251 -64.72 59.68 -22.78
C SER A 251 -64.03 58.36 -23.16
N SER A 252 -63.57 58.23 -24.41
CA SER A 252 -62.75 57.08 -24.82
C SER A 252 -61.37 57.07 -24.16
N LEU A 253 -60.77 58.21 -23.85
CA LEU A 253 -59.49 58.29 -23.15
C LEU A 253 -59.65 57.74 -21.72
N LEU A 254 -60.70 58.16 -21.02
CA LEU A 254 -60.98 57.73 -19.67
C LEU A 254 -61.09 56.19 -19.54
N THR A 255 -61.71 55.52 -20.51
CA THR A 255 -61.78 54.04 -20.50
C THR A 255 -60.39 53.40 -20.64
N PHE A 256 -59.51 53.98 -21.45
CA PHE A 256 -58.15 53.47 -21.60
C PHE A 256 -57.31 53.71 -20.34
N GLU A 257 -57.48 54.85 -19.67
CA GLU A 257 -56.81 55.15 -18.41
C GLU A 257 -57.27 54.20 -17.28
N THR A 258 -58.56 53.85 -17.24
CA THR A 258 -59.05 52.85 -16.28
C THR A 258 -58.49 51.47 -16.56
N ASP A 259 -58.41 51.05 -17.82
CA ASP A 259 -57.82 49.77 -18.23
C ASP A 259 -56.32 49.74 -17.89
N GLN A 260 -55.62 50.85 -18.11
CA GLN A 260 -54.20 50.99 -17.79
C GLN A 260 -53.94 50.75 -16.29
N LYS A 261 -54.79 51.33 -15.42
CA LYS A 261 -54.71 51.10 -13.98
C LYS A 261 -54.94 49.63 -13.61
N TYR A 262 -55.92 49.00 -14.23
CA TYR A 262 -56.19 47.57 -14.04
C TYR A 262 -54.97 46.71 -14.40
N PHE A 263 -54.34 46.97 -15.55
CA PHE A 263 -53.13 46.25 -15.95
C PHE A 263 -51.95 46.51 -15.01
N GLN A 264 -51.77 47.73 -14.48
CA GLN A 264 -50.74 48.02 -13.47
C GLN A 264 -50.94 47.20 -12.19
N GLU A 265 -52.17 47.15 -11.68
CA GLU A 265 -52.51 46.37 -10.50
C GLU A 265 -52.29 44.87 -10.75
N SER A 266 -52.66 44.38 -11.95
CA SER A 266 -52.42 42.99 -12.37
C SER A 266 -50.93 42.65 -12.45
N MET A 267 -50.11 43.51 -13.08
CA MET A 267 -48.66 43.34 -13.14
C MET A 267 -48.02 43.31 -11.75
N ALA A 268 -48.46 44.21 -10.85
CA ALA A 268 -47.94 44.24 -9.49
C ALA A 268 -48.25 42.93 -8.75
N ARG A 269 -49.47 42.40 -8.90
CA ARG A 269 -49.88 41.12 -8.30
C ARG A 269 -49.06 39.95 -8.84
N ILE A 270 -48.86 39.87 -10.16
CA ILE A 270 -48.07 38.78 -10.78
C ILE A 270 -46.61 38.85 -10.33
N ARG A 271 -46.02 40.06 -10.27
CA ARG A 271 -44.65 40.25 -9.76
C ARG A 271 -44.51 39.80 -8.30
N GLU A 272 -45.51 40.09 -7.45
CA GLU A 272 -45.52 39.62 -6.07
C GLU A 272 -45.60 38.09 -5.98
N GLN A 273 -46.50 37.47 -6.78
CA GLN A 273 -46.60 36.01 -6.85
C GLN A 273 -45.31 35.37 -7.33
N LEU A 274 -44.72 35.89 -8.40
CA LEU A 274 -43.46 35.44 -8.96
C LEU A 274 -42.31 35.58 -7.96
N SER A 275 -42.26 36.68 -7.20
CA SER A 275 -41.29 36.83 -6.10
C SER A 275 -41.44 35.75 -5.03
N LYS A 276 -42.68 35.41 -4.65
CA LYS A 276 -42.95 34.34 -3.67
C LYS A 276 -42.57 32.97 -4.22
N THR A 277 -42.96 32.67 -5.46
CA THR A 277 -42.61 31.41 -6.14
C THR A 277 -41.09 31.25 -6.21
N ARG A 278 -40.35 32.28 -6.64
CA ARG A 278 -38.88 32.28 -6.67
C ARG A 278 -38.27 32.05 -5.30
N ALA A 279 -38.75 32.74 -4.26
CA ALA A 279 -38.26 32.55 -2.90
C ALA A 279 -38.45 31.09 -2.43
N THR A 280 -39.63 30.52 -2.67
CA THR A 280 -39.88 29.11 -2.30
C THR A 280 -39.05 28.13 -3.13
N LEU A 281 -38.77 28.45 -4.40
CA LEU A 281 -37.87 27.65 -5.25
C LEU A 281 -36.44 27.69 -4.73
N THR A 282 -35.94 28.86 -4.33
CA THR A 282 -34.60 29.00 -3.76
C THR A 282 -34.48 28.21 -2.45
N GLU A 283 -35.48 28.29 -1.57
CA GLU A 283 -35.51 27.54 -0.30
C GLU A 283 -35.52 26.01 -0.53
N LEU A 284 -36.18 25.53 -1.59
CA LEU A 284 -36.20 24.11 -1.94
C LEU A 284 -34.94 23.64 -2.67
N LYS A 285 -34.22 24.54 -3.36
CA LYS A 285 -32.98 24.21 -4.07
C LYS A 285 -31.74 24.29 -3.17
N GLU A 286 -31.75 25.14 -2.14
CA GLU A 286 -30.61 25.31 -1.22
C GLU A 286 -30.16 23.98 -0.57
N PRO A 287 -31.04 23.10 -0.05
CA PRO A 287 -30.61 21.80 0.48
C PRO A 287 -29.94 20.90 -0.56
N LEU A 288 -30.38 20.95 -1.82
CA LEU A 288 -29.75 20.18 -2.90
C LEU A 288 -28.36 20.72 -3.24
N GLU A 289 -28.18 22.05 -3.22
CA GLU A 289 -26.86 22.66 -3.37
C GLU A 289 -25.94 22.26 -2.23
N ILE A 290 -26.43 22.29 -0.98
CA ILE A 290 -25.65 21.84 0.19
C ILE A 290 -25.21 20.38 0.02
N ILE A 291 -26.12 19.48 -0.35
CA ILE A 291 -25.83 18.05 -0.64
C ILE A 291 -24.77 17.93 -1.73
N SER A 292 -24.89 18.69 -2.82
CA SER A 292 -23.91 18.72 -3.92
C SER A 292 -22.53 19.15 -3.42
N THR A 293 -22.44 20.22 -2.62
CA THR A 293 -21.15 20.66 -2.06
C THR A 293 -20.54 19.63 -1.12
N PHE A 294 -21.35 18.90 -0.34
CA PHE A 294 -20.87 17.81 0.50
C PHE A 294 -20.33 16.65 -0.33
N ARG A 295 -21.04 16.24 -1.38
CA ARG A 295 -20.55 15.23 -2.34
C ARG A 295 -19.19 15.64 -2.91
N SER A 296 -19.08 16.87 -3.42
CA SER A 296 -17.82 17.37 -3.99
C SER A 296 -16.67 17.39 -2.97
N LYS A 297 -16.93 17.70 -1.69
CA LYS A 297 -15.90 17.64 -0.62
C LYS A 297 -15.43 16.21 -0.37
N ILE A 298 -16.36 15.24 -0.37
CA ILE A 298 -16.02 13.83 -0.18
C ILE A 298 -15.21 13.30 -1.37
N GLU A 299 -15.61 13.67 -2.59
CA GLU A 299 -14.87 13.33 -3.81
C GLU A 299 -13.48 13.98 -3.85
N ALA A 300 -13.36 15.24 -3.44
CA ALA A 300 -12.05 15.91 -3.32
C ALA A 300 -11.15 15.17 -2.33
N ARG A 301 -11.67 14.79 -1.17
CA ARG A 301 -10.92 13.99 -0.18
C ARG A 301 -10.52 12.62 -0.73
N LYS A 302 -11.36 11.98 -1.54
CA LYS A 302 -11.02 10.74 -2.25
C LYS A 302 -9.84 10.95 -3.20
N MET A 303 -9.86 12.04 -3.97
CA MET A 303 -8.77 12.39 -4.89
C MET A 303 -7.48 12.73 -4.16
N GLU A 304 -7.53 13.42 -3.03
CA GLU A 304 -6.36 13.69 -2.18
C GLU A 304 -5.72 12.41 -1.67
N LEU A 305 -6.52 11.44 -1.22
CA LEU A 305 -6.00 10.15 -0.74
C LEU A 305 -5.37 9.34 -1.88
N LEU A 306 -6.02 9.26 -3.04
CA LEU A 306 -5.46 8.60 -4.23
C LEU A 306 -4.18 9.29 -4.72
N GLY A 307 -4.13 10.62 -4.66
CA GLY A 307 -2.96 11.42 -5.01
C GLY A 307 -1.79 11.19 -4.05
N ALA A 308 -2.05 11.20 -2.74
CA ALA A 308 -1.05 10.91 -1.73
C ALA A 308 -0.46 9.49 -1.91
N GLU A 309 -1.29 8.51 -2.25
CA GLU A 309 -0.83 7.14 -2.52
C GLU A 309 0.02 7.02 -3.79
N GLY A 310 -0.33 7.72 -4.88
CA GLY A 310 0.43 7.70 -6.12
C GLY A 310 1.81 8.38 -6.05
N LEU A 311 2.04 9.20 -5.02
CA LEU A 311 3.29 9.92 -4.76
C LEU A 311 4.22 9.20 -3.76
N ILE A 312 3.75 8.13 -3.13
CA ILE A 312 4.56 7.37 -2.17
C ILE A 312 5.36 6.30 -2.93
N ASP A 313 6.69 6.43 -2.92
CA ASP A 313 7.58 5.38 -3.40
C ASP A 313 7.29 4.06 -2.68
N THR A 314 7.41 2.94 -3.42
CA THR A 314 7.38 1.59 -2.85
C THR A 314 8.31 1.55 -1.63
N PRO A 315 7.90 0.95 -0.49
CA PRO A 315 8.72 0.86 0.70
C PRO A 315 9.86 -0.13 0.46
N TYR A 316 10.82 0.29 -0.35
CA TYR A 316 12.03 -0.44 -0.65
C TYR A 316 13.10 0.05 0.31
N GLU A 317 13.52 -0.81 1.22
CA GLU A 317 14.69 -0.56 2.05
C GLU A 317 15.93 -1.07 1.30
N PRO A 318 16.93 -0.21 1.02
CA PRO A 318 18.19 -0.65 0.44
C PRO A 318 18.82 -1.80 1.26
N HIS A 319 19.51 -2.70 0.57
CA HIS A 319 20.23 -3.80 1.22
C HIS A 319 21.25 -3.28 2.23
N HIS A 320 21.29 -3.91 3.41
CA HIS A 320 22.32 -3.62 4.40
C HIS A 320 23.65 -4.26 3.98
N ASP A 321 24.78 -3.64 4.33
CA ASP A 321 26.12 -4.16 4.02
C ASP A 321 26.35 -5.58 4.61
N GLU A 322 25.67 -5.88 5.72
CA GLU A 322 25.70 -7.19 6.38
C GLU A 322 24.91 -8.28 5.62
N GLU A 323 24.08 -7.91 4.63
CA GLU A 323 23.34 -8.86 3.77
C GLU A 323 24.18 -9.35 2.57
N ILE A 324 25.27 -8.65 2.23
CA ILE A 324 26.11 -8.91 1.05
C ILE A 324 26.61 -10.37 0.98
N PRO A 325 27.11 -11.00 2.06
CA PRO A 325 27.58 -12.38 2.01
C PRO A 325 26.51 -13.37 1.52
N MET A 326 25.28 -13.20 1.99
CA MET A 326 24.14 -14.03 1.59
C MET A 326 23.69 -13.70 0.16
N LEU A 327 23.64 -12.43 -0.24
CA LEU A 327 23.29 -12.04 -1.61
C LEU A 327 24.29 -12.62 -2.63
N VAL A 328 25.58 -12.59 -2.30
CA VAL A 328 26.65 -13.16 -3.13
C VAL A 328 26.54 -14.69 -3.23
N GLU A 329 26.22 -15.38 -2.13
CA GLU A 329 25.98 -16.83 -2.15
C GLU A 329 24.73 -17.20 -2.98
N LYS A 330 23.65 -16.43 -2.84
CA LYS A 330 22.44 -16.59 -3.64
C LYS A 330 22.70 -16.35 -5.13
N LEU A 331 23.50 -15.34 -5.48
CA LEU A 331 23.93 -15.12 -6.86
C LEU A 331 24.81 -16.26 -7.38
N LYS A 332 25.76 -16.76 -6.57
CA LYS A 332 26.61 -17.90 -6.95
C LYS A 332 25.80 -19.18 -7.19
N SER A 333 24.81 -19.46 -6.36
CA SER A 333 23.92 -20.62 -6.54
C SER A 333 23.00 -20.48 -7.76
N GLN A 334 22.50 -19.28 -8.04
CA GLN A 334 21.73 -18.99 -9.27
C GLN A 334 22.58 -19.11 -10.55
N LEU A 335 23.82 -18.63 -10.52
CA LEU A 335 24.75 -18.77 -11.64
C LEU A 335 25.23 -20.22 -11.83
N SER A 336 25.40 -20.97 -10.74
CA SER A 336 25.78 -22.40 -10.79
C SER A 336 24.67 -23.30 -11.33
N THR A 337 23.40 -22.90 -11.20
CA THR A 337 22.24 -23.66 -11.70
C THR A 337 21.88 -23.29 -13.15
N GLN A 338 22.41 -22.19 -13.67
CA GLN A 338 22.19 -21.70 -15.04
C GLN A 338 23.27 -22.10 -16.05
N VAL A 339 24.09 -23.14 -15.80
CA VAL A 339 24.90 -23.72 -16.88
C VAL A 339 23.93 -24.51 -17.78
N PRO A 340 23.60 -24.05 -19.00
CA PRO A 340 22.74 -24.83 -19.88
C PRO A 340 23.55 -26.08 -20.26
N SER A 341 23.00 -27.26 -20.00
CA SER A 341 23.49 -28.51 -20.54
C SER A 341 23.22 -28.55 -22.06
N TYR A 342 23.88 -27.68 -22.82
CA TYR A 342 24.12 -27.88 -24.24
C TYR A 342 25.54 -28.37 -24.37
N MET A 343 25.69 -29.70 -24.33
CA MET A 343 26.73 -30.53 -24.97
C MET A 343 26.61 -31.93 -24.37
N SER A 344 25.70 -32.73 -24.93
CA SER A 344 25.75 -34.19 -24.94
C SER A 344 25.00 -34.69 -26.16
#